data_AF-A0A6B2UFI3-F1
#
_entry.id   AF-A0A6B2UFI3-F1
#
_cell.length_a   1.000
_cell.length_b   1.000
_cell.length_c   1.000
_cell.angle_alpha   90.00
_cell.angle_beta   90.00
_cell.angle_gamma   90.00
#
_symmetry.space_group_name_H-M   'P 1'
#
loop_
_entity.id
_entity.type
_entity.pdbx_description
1 polymer ?
#
loop_
_entity_poly.entity_id
_entity_poly.type
_entity_poly.pdbx_seq_one_letter_code
_entity_poly.pdbx_strand_id
1 'polypeptide(L)' 'YPRPQLTRDNWQNLNGSWEFAAAKAGERPPVGRKLGEKILVPYPVESQLSGIERHEDRMWYRRTFTVPKNWKVGSG' A
#
# COMPACT_ATOMS: atom_id res chain seq x y z
N TYR A 1 15.58 5.92 2.52
CA TYR A 1 16.36 7.14 2.81
C TYR A 1 16.61 7.86 1.49
N PRO A 2 15.97 9.01 1.22
CA PRO A 2 16.08 9.66 -0.07
C PRO A 2 17.48 10.25 -0.22
N ARG A 3 18.20 9.84 -1.26
CA ARG A 3 19.48 10.43 -1.64
C ARG A 3 19.20 11.77 -2.34
N PRO A 4 19.77 12.90 -1.90
CA PRO A 4 19.48 14.25 -2.44
C PRO A 4 19.72 14.42 -3.96
N GLN A 5 20.45 13.51 -4.61
CA GLN A 5 20.67 13.50 -6.06
C GLN A 5 19.55 12.78 -6.86
N LEU A 6 18.57 12.17 -6.19
CA LEU A 6 17.43 11.45 -6.79
C LEU A 6 16.10 12.17 -6.49
N THR A 7 16.08 13.50 -6.61
CA THR A 7 14.84 14.27 -6.56
C THR A 7 14.04 13.99 -7.83
N ARG A 8 12.96 13.21 -7.70
CA ARG A 8 11.95 13.07 -8.75
C ARG A 8 11.01 14.25 -8.64
N ASP A 9 10.92 15.07 -9.68
CA ASP A 9 9.97 16.20 -9.70
C ASP A 9 8.52 15.72 -9.63
N ASN A 10 8.26 14.54 -10.19
CA ASN A 10 6.95 13.92 -10.24
C ASN A 10 6.90 12.67 -9.34
N TRP A 11 6.29 12.81 -8.17
CA TRP A 11 6.00 11.73 -7.24
C TRP A 11 4.68 11.96 -6.52
N GLN A 12 4.05 10.87 -6.05
CA GLN A 12 2.82 10.91 -5.26
C GLN A 12 3.03 10.04 -4.03
N ASN A 13 2.70 10.58 -2.87
CA ASN A 13 2.69 9.82 -1.63
C ASN A 13 1.51 8.82 -1.64
N LEU A 14 1.78 7.54 -1.40
CA LEU A 14 0.78 6.50 -1.23
C LEU A 14 0.59 6.10 0.24
N ASN A 15 1.05 6.90 1.21
CA ASN A 15 0.69 6.76 2.62
C ASN A 15 -0.79 7.14 2.84
N GLY A 16 -1.35 6.67 3.96
CA GLY A 16 -2.76 6.84 4.31
C GLY A 16 -3.47 5.50 4.48
N SER A 17 -4.80 5.52 4.40
CA SER A 17 -5.62 4.31 4.60
C SER A 17 -5.56 3.39 3.39
N TRP A 18 -5.24 2.12 3.63
CA TRP A 18 -5.29 1.04 2.66
C TRP A 18 -6.31 0.00 3.10
N GLU A 19 -6.88 -0.73 2.15
CA GLU A 19 -7.68 -1.92 2.45
C GLU A 19 -6.74 -3.06 2.91
N PHE A 20 -7.19 -3.85 3.87
CA PHE A 20 -6.42 -4.88 4.54
C PHE A 20 -7.22 -6.18 4.69
N ALA A 21 -6.53 -7.32 4.62
CA ALA A 21 -7.06 -8.61 5.05
C ALA A 21 -5.91 -9.55 5.45
N ALA A 22 -6.16 -10.39 6.46
CA ALA A 22 -5.34 -11.57 6.73
C ALA A 22 -5.30 -12.50 5.50
N ALA A 23 -4.19 -13.18 5.29
CA ALA A 23 -4.01 -14.12 4.19
C ALA A 23 -3.65 -15.52 4.73
N LYS A 24 -3.99 -16.54 3.95
CA LYS A 24 -3.61 -17.93 4.24
C LYS A 24 -2.45 -18.40 3.37
N ALA A 25 -1.74 -19.42 3.83
CA ALA A 25 -0.70 -20.03 3.02
C ALA A 25 -1.27 -20.63 1.71
N GLY A 26 -0.64 -20.31 0.58
CA GLY A 26 -1.08 -20.77 -0.74
C GLY A 26 -2.28 -20.01 -1.32
N GLU A 27 -2.78 -18.98 -0.65
CA GLU A 27 -3.88 -18.16 -1.15
C GLU A 27 -3.44 -17.33 -2.36
N ARG A 28 -4.32 -17.25 -3.38
CA ARG A 28 -4.07 -16.40 -4.56
C ARG A 28 -4.31 -14.93 -4.22
N PRO A 29 -3.57 -13.99 -4.85
CA PRO A 29 -3.80 -12.57 -4.65
C PRO A 29 -5.27 -12.17 -4.94
N PRO A 30 -5.92 -11.39 -4.07
CA PRO A 30 -7.32 -10.99 -4.20
C PRO A 30 -7.50 -9.84 -5.23
N VAL A 31 -7.01 -10.03 -6.45
CA VAL A 31 -7.08 -9.02 -7.51
C VAL A 31 -8.54 -8.69 -7.85
N GLY A 32 -8.83 -7.39 -7.96
CA GLY A 32 -10.17 -6.90 -8.29
C GLY A 32 -11.21 -7.01 -7.18
N ARG A 33 -10.84 -7.53 -6.00
CA ARG A 33 -11.73 -7.64 -4.83
C ARG A 33 -11.38 -6.59 -3.79
N LYS A 34 -12.39 -6.07 -3.10
CA LYS A 34 -12.18 -5.23 -1.91
C LYS A 34 -11.80 -6.09 -0.71
N LEU A 35 -10.97 -5.56 0.18
CA LEU A 35 -10.66 -6.20 1.45
C LEU A 35 -11.54 -5.63 2.58
N GLY A 36 -11.79 -6.43 3.60
CA GLY A 36 -12.80 -6.15 4.63
C GLY A 36 -12.37 -5.11 5.67
N GLU A 37 -11.07 -4.92 5.84
CA GLU A 37 -10.52 -4.07 6.90
C GLU A 37 -9.71 -2.91 6.31
N LYS A 38 -9.23 -2.02 7.19
CA LYS A 38 -8.41 -0.87 6.81
C LYS A 38 -7.22 -0.74 7.73
N ILE A 39 -6.07 -0.40 7.15
CA ILE A 39 -4.83 -0.16 7.87
C ILE A 39 -4.24 1.20 7.48
N LEU A 40 -3.66 1.91 8.44
CA LEU A 40 -2.95 3.17 8.23
C LEU A 40 -1.47 2.93 7.92
N VAL A 41 -1.08 3.16 6.67
CA VAL A 41 0.32 3.06 6.22
C VAL A 41 1.02 4.40 6.47
N PRO A 42 2.21 4.42 7.10
CA PRO A 42 3.19 3.32 7.18
C PRO A 42 3.32 2.66 8.57
N TYR A 43 2.27 2.60 9.38
CA TYR A 43 2.36 1.94 10.68
C TYR A 43 2.35 0.41 10.54
N PRO A 44 3.11 -0.31 11.39
CA PRO A 44 3.11 -1.77 11.38
C PRO A 44 1.78 -2.32 11.91
N VAL A 45 1.37 -3.51 11.45
CA VAL A 45 0.06 -4.12 11.75
C VAL A 45 -0.19 -4.27 13.25
N GLU A 46 0.84 -4.63 14.00
CA GLU A 46 0.78 -4.83 15.44
C GLU A 46 0.64 -3.52 16.22
N SER A 47 0.90 -2.38 15.60
CA SER A 47 0.74 -1.09 16.26
C SER A 47 -0.72 -0.68 16.32
N GLN A 48 -1.14 -0.15 17.47
CA GLN A 48 -2.42 0.53 17.62
C GLN A 48 -2.62 1.66 16.59
N LEU A 49 -1.55 2.37 16.21
CA LEU A 49 -1.62 3.46 15.22
C LEU A 49 -1.98 2.99 13.81
N SER A 50 -1.83 1.69 13.53
CA SER A 50 -2.24 1.11 12.25
C SER A 50 -3.76 0.89 12.17
N GLY A 51 -4.43 0.79 13.31
CA GLY A 51 -5.85 0.42 13.43
C GLY A 51 -6.13 -1.08 13.39
N ILE A 52 -5.11 -1.94 13.27
CA ILE A 52 -5.27 -3.40 13.24
C ILE A 52 -4.91 -4.05 14.60
N GLU A 53 -3.78 -3.67 15.20
CA GLU A 53 -3.35 -4.08 16.55
C GLU A 53 -3.35 -5.60 16.81
N ARG A 54 -2.94 -6.39 15.80
CA ARG A 54 -2.78 -7.84 15.94
C ARG A 54 -1.68 -8.38 15.05
N HIS A 55 -1.20 -9.56 15.38
CA HIS A 55 -0.20 -10.26 14.61
C HIS A 55 -0.83 -11.03 13.45
N GLU A 56 -0.21 -10.94 12.27
CA GLU A 56 -0.61 -11.64 11.06
C GLU A 56 0.64 -12.14 10.35
N ASP A 57 0.77 -13.46 10.14
CA ASP A 57 1.93 -14.04 9.43
C ASP A 57 1.93 -13.68 7.94
N ARG A 58 0.74 -13.52 7.37
CA ARG A 58 0.51 -13.25 5.95
C ARG A 58 -0.70 -12.34 5.82
N MET A 59 -0.62 -11.41 4.90
CA MET A 59 -1.64 -10.37 4.76
C MET A 59 -1.62 -9.77 3.35
N TRP A 60 -2.77 -9.25 2.94
CA TRP A 60 -2.95 -8.49 1.72
C TRP A 60 -3.19 -7.02 2.04
N TYR A 61 -2.53 -6.16 1.27
CA TYR A 61 -2.78 -4.72 1.25
C TYR A 61 -3.29 -4.33 -0.12
N ARG A 62 -4.33 -3.49 -0.17
CA ARG A 62 -4.87 -2.99 -1.43
C ARG A 62 -5.14 -1.49 -1.36
N ARG A 63 -4.66 -0.77 -2.38
CA ARG A 63 -5.01 0.63 -2.63
C ARG A 63 -5.13 0.86 -4.13
N THR A 64 -6.17 1.58 -4.53
CA THR A 64 -6.31 2.11 -5.88
C THR A 64 -5.85 3.56 -5.91
N PHE A 65 -5.15 3.96 -6.95
CA PHE A 65 -4.75 5.34 -7.19
C PHE A 65 -4.80 5.65 -8.69
N THR A 66 -4.94 6.92 -9.02
CA THR A 66 -4.95 7.39 -10.40
C THR A 66 -3.60 8.02 -10.71
N VAL A 67 -2.95 7.55 -11.76
CA VAL A 67 -1.72 8.16 -12.24
C VAL A 67 -2.05 9.52 -12.87
N PRO A 68 -1.40 10.62 -12.47
CA PRO A 68 -1.61 11.93 -13.09
C PRO A 68 -1.31 11.88 -14.59
N LYS A 69 -2.20 12.45 -15.42
CA LYS A 69 -2.09 12.39 -16.89
C LYS A 69 -0.80 13.02 -17.44
N ASN A 70 -0.21 13.95 -16.69
CA ASN A 70 1.02 14.66 -17.06
C ASN A 70 2.31 13.90 -16.69
N TRP A 71 2.22 12.75 -16.00
CA TRP A 71 3.38 11.91 -15.76
C TRP A 71 3.76 11.18 -17.04
N LYS A 72 4.86 11.61 -17.67
CA LYS A 72 5.47 10.89 -18.78
C LYS A 72 6.20 9.67 -18.24
N VAL A 73 5.59 8.49 -18.36
CA VAL A 73 6.31 7.22 -18.24
C VAL A 73 7.05 7.02 -19.57
N GLY A 74 8.34 6.70 -19.51
CA GLY A 74 9.28 6.77 -20.65
C GLY A 74 8.74 6.26 -21.98
N SER A 75 9.21 6.85 -23.08
CA SER A 75 9.01 6.32 -24.43
C SER A 75 9.69 4.95 -24.52
N GLY A 76 8.90 3.89 -24.44
CA GLY A 76 9.30 2.56 -24.92
C GLY A 76 9.39 2.56 -26.44
#